data_AF-A0A258G9P8-F1
#
_entry.id   AF-A0A258G9P8-F1
#
_cell.length_a   1.000
_cell.length_b   1.000
_cell.length_c   1.000
_cell.angle_alpha   90.00
_cell.angle_beta   90.00
_cell.angle_gamma   90.00
#
_symmetry.space_group_name_H-M   'P 1'
#
loop_
_entity.id
_entity.type
_entity.pdbx_description
1 polymer ?
#
loop_
_entity_poly.entity_id
_entity_poly.type
_entity_poly.pdbx_seq_one_letter_code
_entity_poly.pdbx_strand_id
1 'polypeptide(L)'
;MVIVAEPDLMNNYALADRDRAMLALTIVSAALEDYDLPVAFDLTLNGLGQQPNLLTLAFTPPFLAATLCFIIAAIVVAWRALRRFGPPVAAMPVFAFGKRQLATNGAALIQRSKRLYLLGAPYAAILRARVAHLLGIRPGGDATHTESEIDRLLQRRGIEPADFTTHAEALRAARTPHELLRHAHALKTIERKLAR
;
A
#
# COMPACT_ATOMS: atom_id res chain seq x y z
N MET A 1 53.37 44.82 -32.61
CA MET A 1 52.86 43.88 -31.57
C MET A 1 53.58 44.18 -30.27
N VAL A 2 52.85 44.69 -29.28
CA VAL A 2 53.35 44.97 -27.93
C VAL A 2 52.92 43.83 -27.01
N ILE A 3 53.85 43.26 -26.24
CA ILE A 3 53.55 42.27 -25.21
C ILE A 3 54.00 42.86 -23.88
N VAL A 4 53.08 42.95 -22.91
CA VAL A 4 53.39 43.34 -21.53
C VAL A 4 53.44 42.07 -20.70
N ALA A 5 54.63 41.70 -20.23
CA ALA A 5 54.84 40.50 -19.43
C ALA A 5 54.63 40.72 -17.92
N GLU A 6 54.67 41.98 -17.47
CA GLU A 6 54.54 42.35 -16.06
C GLU A 6 53.14 42.93 -15.78
N PRO A 7 52.20 42.15 -15.20
CA PRO A 7 50.83 42.61 -14.96
C PRO A 7 50.75 43.74 -13.94
N ASP A 8 51.75 43.89 -13.06
CA ASP A 8 51.74 44.94 -12.04
C ASP A 8 51.85 46.35 -12.62
N LEU A 9 52.33 46.51 -13.85
CA LEU A 9 52.37 47.81 -14.53
C LEU A 9 50.99 48.36 -14.89
N MET A 10 49.98 47.50 -14.97
CA MET A 10 48.65 47.84 -15.47
C MET A 10 47.54 47.51 -14.47
N ASN A 11 47.88 47.16 -13.22
CA ASN A 11 46.91 46.87 -12.17
C ASN A 11 46.38 48.16 -11.51
N ASN A 12 45.26 48.05 -10.80
CA ASN A 12 44.62 49.19 -10.13
C ASN A 12 45.53 49.89 -9.09
N TYR A 13 46.43 49.13 -8.45
CA TYR A 13 47.34 49.67 -7.44
C TYR A 13 48.42 50.56 -8.08
N ALA A 14 48.97 50.15 -9.22
CA ALA A 14 49.92 50.94 -9.99
C ALA A 14 49.24 52.16 -10.62
N LEU A 15 48.03 52.01 -11.17
CA LEU A 15 47.29 53.13 -11.76
C LEU A 15 46.87 54.20 -10.73
N ALA A 16 46.88 53.89 -9.43
CA ALA A 16 46.64 54.88 -8.37
C ALA A 16 47.79 55.89 -8.22
N ASP A 17 48.98 55.58 -8.73
CA ASP A 17 50.13 56.47 -8.78
C ASP A 17 50.23 57.14 -10.16
N ARG A 18 50.41 58.46 -10.19
CA ARG A 18 50.40 59.26 -11.42
C ARG A 18 51.51 58.85 -12.38
N ASP A 19 52.72 58.62 -11.88
CA ASP A 19 53.88 58.36 -12.74
C ASP A 19 53.75 56.98 -13.40
N ARG A 20 53.24 56.01 -12.64
CA ARG A 20 52.93 54.66 -13.14
C ARG A 20 51.76 54.66 -14.12
N ALA A 21 50.73 55.46 -13.88
CA ALA A 21 49.62 55.62 -14.81
C ALA A 21 50.05 56.21 -16.16
N MET A 22 50.97 57.20 -16.14
CA MET A 22 51.54 57.77 -17.38
C MET A 22 52.38 56.76 -18.16
N LEU A 23 53.10 55.88 -17.47
CA LEU A 23 53.83 54.77 -18.10
C LEU A 23 52.85 53.80 -18.78
N ALA A 24 51.77 53.40 -18.10
CA ALA A 24 50.74 52.53 -18.67
C ALA A 24 50.08 53.16 -19.91
N LEU A 25 49.79 54.46 -19.86
CA LEU A 25 49.27 55.20 -21.02
C LEU A 25 50.26 55.18 -22.19
N THR A 26 51.56 55.36 -21.92
CA THR A 26 52.61 55.31 -22.96
C THR A 26 52.65 53.93 -23.64
N ILE A 27 52.49 52.85 -22.88
CA ILE A 27 52.42 51.49 -23.41
C ILE A 27 51.18 51.31 -24.31
N VAL A 28 50.02 51.82 -23.89
CA VAL A 28 48.78 51.78 -24.69
C VAL A 28 48.93 52.61 -25.96
N SER A 29 49.47 53.82 -25.89
CA SER A 29 49.74 54.66 -27.06
C SER A 29 50.72 54.01 -28.03
N ALA A 30 51.78 53.36 -27.53
CA ALA A 30 52.72 52.62 -28.37
C ALA A 30 52.08 51.39 -29.03
N ALA A 31 51.07 50.79 -28.40
CA ALA A 31 50.31 49.67 -28.97
C ALA A 31 49.27 50.11 -30.02
N LEU A 32 48.74 51.33 -29.89
CA LEU A 32 47.82 51.95 -30.85
C LEU A 32 48.54 52.49 -32.10
N GLU A 33 49.82 52.84 -31.98
CA GLU A 33 50.59 53.51 -33.05
C GLU A 33 49.83 54.77 -33.54
N ASP A 34 49.56 54.89 -34.84
CA ASP A 34 48.79 56.00 -35.43
C ASP A 34 47.28 55.68 -35.58
N TYR A 35 46.82 54.55 -35.06
CA TYR A 35 45.42 54.13 -35.17
C TYR A 35 44.55 54.72 -34.04
N ASP A 36 43.43 55.32 -34.43
CA ASP A 36 42.38 55.75 -33.48
C ASP A 36 41.40 54.59 -33.23
N LEU A 37 41.78 53.68 -32.33
CA LEU A 37 40.96 52.52 -31.95
C LEU A 37 40.43 52.69 -30.52
N PRO A 38 39.17 52.28 -30.26
CA PRO A 38 38.65 52.27 -28.90
C PRO A 38 39.39 51.24 -28.04
N VAL A 39 39.78 51.65 -26.84
CA VAL A 39 40.33 50.74 -25.82
C VAL A 39 39.17 50.04 -25.11
N ALA A 40 39.04 48.73 -25.31
CA ALA A 40 38.05 47.90 -24.62
C ALA A 40 38.70 47.17 -23.44
N PHE A 41 38.08 47.25 -22.27
CA PHE A 41 38.46 46.45 -21.10
C PHE A 41 37.59 45.20 -21.05
N ASP A 42 38.22 44.01 -21.07
CA ASP A 42 37.49 42.76 -20.80
C ASP A 42 37.26 42.62 -19.29
N LEU A 43 36.00 42.77 -18.88
CA LEU A 43 35.57 42.70 -17.49
C LEU A 43 34.83 41.40 -17.18
N THR A 44 34.92 40.41 -18.07
CA THR A 44 34.24 39.12 -17.93
C THR A 44 34.69 38.41 -16.65
N LEU A 45 36.01 38.39 -16.39
CA LEU A 45 36.58 37.78 -15.18
C LEU A 45 36.29 38.59 -13.90
N ASN A 46 36.02 39.89 -14.03
CA ASN A 46 35.64 40.77 -12.93
C ASN A 46 34.16 40.62 -12.52
N GLY A 47 33.40 39.75 -13.18
CA GLY A 47 31.98 39.50 -12.88
C GLY A 47 31.03 40.61 -13.34
N LEU A 48 31.52 41.57 -14.14
CA LEU A 48 30.71 42.64 -14.74
C LEU A 48 30.13 42.22 -16.11
N GLY A 49 30.52 41.05 -16.62
CA GLY A 49 29.88 40.40 -17.76
C GLY A 49 28.47 39.94 -17.38
N GLN A 50 27.45 40.43 -18.09
CA GLN A 50 26.05 40.03 -17.96
C GLN A 50 25.85 38.57 -18.37
N GLN A 51 26.22 37.62 -17.52
CA GLN A 51 25.79 36.23 -17.66
C GLN A 51 24.50 36.04 -16.85
N PRO A 52 23.40 35.55 -17.45
CA PRO A 52 22.18 35.30 -16.72
C PRO A 52 22.45 34.24 -15.65
N ASN A 53 22.34 34.64 -14.37
CA ASN A 53 22.43 33.75 -13.24
C ASN A 53 21.38 32.64 -13.37
N LEU A 54 21.76 31.38 -13.16
CA LEU A 54 20.85 30.22 -13.21
C LEU A 54 19.62 30.41 -12.30
N LEU A 55 19.81 31.04 -11.15
CA LEU A 55 18.71 31.39 -10.24
C LEU A 55 17.75 32.36 -10.92
N THR A 56 18.26 33.43 -11.53
CA THR A 56 17.45 34.41 -12.27
C THR A 56 16.71 33.73 -13.41
N LEU A 57 17.38 32.84 -14.15
CA LEU A 57 16.79 32.11 -15.27
C LEU A 57 15.63 31.21 -14.81
N ALA A 58 15.74 30.60 -13.63
CA ALA A 58 14.67 29.79 -13.03
C ALA A 58 13.41 30.60 -12.66
N PHE A 59 13.52 31.92 -12.47
CA PHE A 59 12.41 32.83 -12.17
C PHE A 59 11.91 33.64 -13.36
N THR A 60 12.52 33.49 -14.53
CA THR A 60 12.06 34.12 -15.77
C THR A 60 11.32 33.14 -16.70
N PRO A 61 10.36 33.60 -17.51
CA PRO A 61 9.75 32.76 -18.54
C PRO A 61 10.80 32.18 -19.49
N PRO A 62 10.68 30.91 -19.94
CA PRO A 62 9.58 29.96 -19.72
C PRO A 62 9.70 29.10 -18.45
N PHE A 63 10.84 29.14 -17.74
CA PHE A 63 11.15 28.23 -16.64
C PHE A 63 10.39 28.51 -15.35
N LEU A 64 9.84 29.72 -15.20
CA LEU A 64 9.01 30.11 -14.05
C LEU A 64 7.89 29.10 -13.77
N ALA A 65 7.22 28.58 -14.80
CA ALA A 65 6.15 27.60 -14.63
C ALA A 65 6.66 26.28 -14.02
N ALA A 66 7.83 25.80 -14.47
CA ALA A 66 8.46 24.60 -13.93
C ALA A 66 8.89 24.82 -12.48
N THR A 67 9.45 25.98 -12.15
CA THR A 67 9.85 26.36 -10.80
C THR A 67 8.65 26.42 -9.85
N LEU A 68 7.53 27.01 -10.28
CA LEU A 68 6.29 27.03 -9.50
C LEU A 68 5.73 25.62 -9.24
N CYS A 69 5.66 24.77 -10.28
CA CYS A 69 5.24 23.38 -10.13
C CYS A 69 6.13 22.61 -9.17
N PHE A 70 7.45 22.78 -9.26
CA PHE A 70 8.42 22.15 -8.37
C PHE A 70 8.22 22.61 -6.91
N ILE A 71 8.04 23.91 -6.68
CA ILE A 71 7.78 24.46 -5.34
C ILE A 71 6.48 23.89 -4.76
N ILE A 72 5.39 23.85 -5.54
CA ILE A 72 4.11 23.28 -5.09
C ILE A 72 4.26 21.79 -4.75
N ALA A 73 4.95 21.02 -5.59
CA ALA A 73 5.21 19.60 -5.34
C ALA A 73 6.04 19.41 -4.06
N ALA A 74 7.08 20.21 -3.85
CA ALA A 74 7.90 20.18 -2.64
C ALA A 74 7.08 20.49 -1.38
N ILE A 75 6.17 21.47 -1.43
CA ILE A 75 5.24 21.79 -0.34
C ILE A 75 4.33 20.60 -0.03
N VAL A 76 3.74 19.95 -1.05
CA VAL A 76 2.87 18.78 -0.87
C VAL A 76 3.64 17.60 -0.24
N VAL A 77 4.86 17.34 -0.69
CA VAL A 77 5.72 16.29 -0.14
C VAL A 77 6.09 16.60 1.31
N ALA A 78 6.50 17.84 1.61
CA ALA A 78 6.82 18.27 2.97
C ALA A 78 5.60 18.17 3.90
N TRP A 79 4.43 18.62 3.42
CA TRP A 79 3.17 18.48 4.15
C TRP A 79 2.82 17.02 4.44
N ARG A 80 2.97 16.15 3.43
CA ARG A 80 2.78 14.71 3.59
C ARG A 80 3.77 14.12 4.59
N ALA A 81 5.03 14.56 4.59
CA ALA A 81 6.03 14.10 5.54
C ALA A 81 5.70 14.52 6.98
N LEU A 82 5.30 15.79 7.18
CA LEU A 82 4.89 16.33 8.48
C LEU A 82 3.59 15.72 9.00
N ARG A 83 2.66 15.33 8.12
CA ARG A 83 1.44 14.61 8.53
C ARG A 83 1.63 13.11 8.68
N ARG A 84 2.74 12.54 8.19
CA ARG A 84 3.01 11.10 8.28
C ARG A 84 3.68 10.74 9.61
N PHE A 85 3.04 11.09 10.71
CA PHE A 85 3.34 10.49 12.01
C PHE A 85 2.46 9.24 12.16
N GLY A 86 3.06 8.07 11.96
CA GLY A 86 2.39 6.79 12.16
C GLY A 86 3.22 5.63 11.60
N PRO A 87 3.28 4.47 12.30
CA PRO A 87 3.89 3.28 11.73
C PRO A 87 3.26 2.99 10.36
N PRO A 88 4.03 2.56 9.34
CA PRO A 88 3.42 2.09 8.11
C PRO A 88 2.36 1.04 8.47
N VAL A 89 1.15 1.19 7.93
CA VAL A 89 0.09 0.19 8.09
C VAL A 89 0.66 -1.12 7.56
N ALA A 90 1.08 -2.00 8.47
CA ALA A 90 1.58 -3.30 8.10
C ALA A 90 0.49 -3.97 7.27
N ALA A 91 0.85 -4.49 6.10
CA ALA A 91 -0.08 -5.28 5.30
C ALA A 91 -0.66 -6.34 6.25
N MET A 92 -1.98 -6.29 6.45
CA MET A 92 -2.67 -7.25 7.28
C MET A 92 -2.28 -8.64 6.76
N PRO A 93 -1.79 -9.56 7.62
CA PRO A 93 -1.31 -10.85 7.15
C PRO A 93 -2.38 -11.51 6.28
N VAL A 94 -2.02 -11.87 5.04
CA VAL A 94 -2.93 -12.52 4.07
C VAL A 94 -3.48 -13.84 4.65
N PHE A 95 -2.78 -14.40 5.63
CA PHE A 95 -3.21 -15.57 6.39
C PHE A 95 -3.05 -15.32 7.89
N ALA A 96 -4.15 -15.09 8.59
CA ALA A 96 -4.19 -15.22 10.04
C ALA A 96 -4.03 -16.72 10.40
N PHE A 97 -3.07 -17.06 11.25
CA PHE A 97 -2.89 -18.42 11.75
C PHE A 97 -4.08 -18.84 12.63
N GLY A 98 -4.62 -20.06 12.41
CA GLY A 98 -5.58 -20.67 13.34
C GLY A 98 -6.62 -21.60 12.71
N LYS A 99 -7.13 -22.54 13.52
CA LYS A 99 -8.20 -23.52 13.16
C LYS A 99 -9.46 -22.87 12.60
N ARG A 100 -9.80 -21.67 13.07
CA ARG A 100 -10.97 -20.90 12.59
C ARG A 100 -10.77 -20.43 11.15
N GLN A 101 -9.56 -19.94 10.83
CA GLN A 101 -9.26 -19.46 9.48
C GLN A 101 -9.23 -20.61 8.47
N LEU A 102 -8.72 -21.78 8.86
CA LEU A 102 -8.77 -22.97 8.01
C LEU A 102 -10.22 -23.36 7.67
N ALA A 103 -11.11 -23.31 8.65
CA ALA A 103 -12.54 -23.56 8.44
C ALA A 103 -13.17 -22.50 7.52
N THR A 104 -12.87 -21.22 7.72
CA THR A 104 -13.39 -20.13 6.88
C THR A 104 -12.89 -20.23 5.43
N ASN A 105 -11.60 -20.49 5.22
CA ASN A 105 -11.02 -20.65 3.90
C ASN A 105 -11.58 -21.90 3.19
N GLY A 106 -11.76 -23.01 3.92
CA GLY A 106 -12.41 -24.21 3.41
C GLY A 106 -13.86 -23.95 3.00
N ALA A 107 -14.64 -23.24 3.83
CA ALA A 107 -16.01 -22.86 3.51
C ALA A 107 -16.07 -21.98 2.24
N ALA A 108 -15.18 -20.99 2.12
CA ALA A 108 -15.10 -20.13 0.94
C ALA A 108 -14.76 -20.92 -0.34
N LEU A 109 -13.85 -21.90 -0.25
CA LEU A 109 -13.50 -22.78 -1.36
C LEU A 109 -14.70 -23.63 -1.81
N ILE A 110 -15.43 -24.23 -0.86
CA ILE A 110 -16.61 -25.03 -1.16
C ILE A 110 -17.71 -24.15 -1.78
N GLN A 111 -17.92 -22.94 -1.25
CA GLN A 111 -18.89 -21.98 -1.80
C GLN A 111 -18.52 -21.58 -3.24
N ARG A 112 -17.25 -21.28 -3.51
CA ARG A 112 -16.77 -20.86 -4.84
C ARG A 112 -16.81 -22.01 -5.86
N SER A 113 -16.53 -23.23 -5.42
CA SER A 113 -16.62 -24.43 -6.27
C SER A 113 -18.06 -24.90 -6.54
N LYS A 114 -19.06 -24.32 -5.86
CA LYS A 114 -20.49 -24.69 -5.92
C LYS A 114 -20.78 -26.16 -5.56
N ARG A 115 -19.86 -26.86 -4.89
CA ARG A 115 -20.00 -28.27 -4.48
C ARG A 115 -20.65 -28.43 -3.10
N LEU A 116 -21.71 -27.67 -2.84
CA LEU A 116 -22.38 -27.65 -1.53
C LEU A 116 -23.00 -29.01 -1.15
N TYR A 117 -23.37 -29.83 -2.13
CA TYR A 117 -23.88 -31.18 -1.92
C TYR A 117 -22.91 -32.11 -1.17
N LEU A 118 -21.59 -31.81 -1.19
CA LEU A 118 -20.59 -32.58 -0.45
C LEU A 118 -20.65 -32.35 1.06
N LEU A 119 -21.33 -31.30 1.53
CA LEU A 119 -21.41 -30.95 2.95
C LEU A 119 -22.49 -31.73 3.70
N GLY A 120 -23.53 -32.25 3.03
CA GLY A 120 -24.70 -32.83 3.67
C GLY A 120 -24.38 -34.01 4.59
N ALA A 121 -23.76 -35.05 4.02
CA ALA A 121 -23.36 -36.24 4.76
C ALA A 121 -22.36 -35.99 5.91
N PRO A 122 -21.24 -35.28 5.71
CA PRO A 122 -20.30 -35.03 6.82
C PRO A 122 -20.91 -34.14 7.90
N TYR A 123 -21.74 -33.16 7.55
CA TYR A 123 -22.40 -32.31 8.55
C TYR A 123 -23.44 -33.09 9.38
N ALA A 124 -24.23 -33.96 8.73
CA ALA A 124 -25.15 -34.87 9.43
C ALA A 124 -24.42 -35.79 10.41
N ALA A 125 -23.26 -36.34 10.01
CA ALA A 125 -22.46 -37.20 10.87
C ALA A 125 -21.92 -36.47 12.11
N ILE A 126 -21.46 -35.22 11.96
CA ILE A 126 -21.00 -34.39 13.08
C ILE A 126 -22.15 -34.11 14.07
N LEU A 127 -23.32 -33.75 13.55
CA LEU A 127 -24.49 -33.47 14.38
C LEU A 127 -25.01 -34.73 15.09
N ARG A 128 -25.06 -35.88 14.40
CA ARG A 128 -25.40 -37.17 15.01
C ARG A 128 -24.48 -37.48 16.18
N ALA A 129 -23.17 -37.37 15.99
CA ALA A 129 -22.20 -37.63 17.05
C ALA A 129 -22.41 -36.71 18.27
N ARG A 130 -22.70 -35.42 18.02
CA ARG A 130 -22.92 -34.44 19.09
C ARG A 130 -24.24 -34.66 19.83
N VAL A 131 -25.34 -34.90 19.10
CA VAL A 131 -26.66 -35.16 19.68
C VAL A 131 -26.64 -36.48 20.45
N ALA A 132 -26.03 -37.54 19.90
CA ALA A 132 -25.82 -38.81 20.59
C ALA A 132 -25.06 -38.61 21.91
N HIS A 133 -23.99 -37.81 21.89
CA HIS A 133 -23.24 -37.47 23.09
C HIS A 133 -24.09 -36.73 24.14
N LEU A 134 -24.89 -35.73 23.74
CA LEU A 134 -25.79 -35.00 24.65
C LEU A 134 -26.90 -35.89 25.23
N LEU A 135 -27.33 -36.91 24.48
CA LEU A 135 -28.33 -37.88 24.92
C LEU A 135 -27.73 -39.06 25.70
N GLY A 136 -26.40 -39.17 25.79
CA GLY A 136 -25.72 -40.28 26.47
C GLY A 136 -25.77 -41.60 25.70
N ILE A 137 -26.00 -41.56 24.38
CA ILE A 137 -26.00 -42.75 23.52
C ILE A 137 -24.56 -43.23 23.33
N ARG A 138 -24.32 -44.53 23.49
CA ARG A 138 -22.99 -45.12 23.42
C ARG A 138 -22.40 -44.98 22.00
N PRO A 139 -21.16 -44.45 21.85
CA PRO A 139 -20.51 -44.37 20.56
C PRO A 139 -20.15 -45.77 20.02
N GLY A 140 -20.23 -45.95 18.70
CA GLY A 140 -19.79 -47.16 18.00
C GLY A 140 -20.89 -48.04 17.41
N GLY A 141 -22.16 -47.69 17.61
CA GLY A 141 -23.28 -48.34 16.93
C GLY A 141 -23.40 -47.94 15.46
N ASP A 142 -24.18 -48.70 14.69
CA ASP A 142 -24.57 -48.34 13.33
C ASP A 142 -25.22 -46.95 13.29
N ALA A 143 -24.95 -46.19 12.22
CA ALA A 143 -25.41 -44.80 12.10
C ALA A 143 -26.94 -44.73 12.09
N THR A 144 -27.60 -45.62 11.34
CA THR A 144 -29.05 -45.73 11.25
C THR A 144 -29.68 -46.11 12.59
N HIS A 145 -29.08 -47.06 13.32
CA HIS A 145 -29.54 -47.40 14.66
C HIS A 145 -29.44 -46.21 15.61
N THR A 146 -28.28 -45.53 15.61
CA THR A 146 -28.04 -44.34 16.45
C THR A 146 -29.08 -43.24 16.18
N GLU A 147 -29.42 -42.99 14.92
CA GLU A 147 -30.42 -41.97 14.54
C GLU A 147 -31.82 -42.35 15.01
N SER A 148 -32.21 -43.62 14.88
CA SER A 148 -33.50 -44.09 15.40
C SER A 148 -33.59 -44.02 16.94
N GLU A 149 -32.49 -44.21 17.66
CA GLU A 149 -32.43 -44.04 19.11
C GLU A 149 -32.51 -42.57 19.52
N ILE A 150 -31.89 -41.66 18.75
CA ILE A 150 -32.02 -40.22 18.95
C ILE A 150 -33.50 -39.81 18.88
N ASP A 151 -34.22 -40.21 17.84
CA ASP A 151 -35.65 -39.87 17.68
C ASP A 151 -36.50 -40.38 18.85
N ARG A 152 -36.28 -41.64 19.26
CA ARG A 152 -36.98 -42.22 20.43
C ARG A 152 -36.74 -41.42 21.71
N LEU A 153 -35.51 -40.97 21.94
CA LEU A 153 -35.17 -40.20 23.14
C LEU A 153 -35.69 -38.76 23.08
N LEU A 154 -35.70 -38.14 21.89
CA LEU A 154 -36.30 -36.82 21.68
C LEU A 154 -37.81 -36.85 21.98
N GLN A 155 -38.51 -37.85 21.46
CA GLN A 155 -39.94 -38.07 21.73
C GLN A 155 -40.22 -38.28 23.21
N ARG A 156 -39.45 -39.14 23.89
CA ARG A 156 -39.58 -39.38 25.34
C ARG A 156 -39.37 -38.13 26.18
N ARG A 157 -38.51 -37.22 25.74
CA ARG A 157 -38.23 -35.94 26.43
C ARG A 157 -39.16 -34.80 26.00
N GLY A 158 -40.09 -35.04 25.07
CA GLY A 158 -40.98 -34.00 24.54
C GLY A 158 -40.26 -32.86 23.81
N ILE A 159 -39.08 -33.13 23.23
CA ILE A 159 -38.27 -32.11 22.55
C ILE A 159 -38.64 -32.09 21.07
N GLU A 160 -39.38 -31.06 20.66
CA GLU A 160 -39.68 -30.82 19.25
C GLU A 160 -38.59 -29.98 18.55
N PRO A 161 -38.31 -30.18 17.25
CA PRO A 161 -38.79 -31.29 16.43
C PRO A 161 -38.10 -32.60 16.83
N ALA A 162 -38.87 -33.70 16.88
CA ALA A 162 -38.37 -35.02 17.27
C ALA A 162 -37.91 -35.88 16.07
N ASP A 163 -37.78 -35.26 14.89
CA ASP A 163 -37.52 -35.94 13.60
C ASP A 163 -36.06 -35.74 13.15
N PHE A 164 -35.10 -36.18 13.97
CA PHE A 164 -33.67 -36.11 13.63
C PHE A 164 -33.37 -36.93 12.39
N THR A 165 -33.85 -38.19 12.31
CA THR A 165 -33.54 -39.09 11.18
C THR A 165 -34.01 -38.50 9.85
N THR A 166 -35.26 -38.02 9.80
CA THR A 166 -35.85 -37.40 8.61
C THR A 166 -35.02 -36.20 8.12
N HIS A 167 -34.59 -35.33 9.03
CA HIS A 167 -33.77 -34.19 8.67
C HIS A 167 -32.32 -34.58 8.30
N ALA A 168 -31.76 -35.63 8.89
CA ALA A 168 -30.44 -36.15 8.56
C ALA A 168 -30.42 -36.76 7.14
N GLU A 169 -31.43 -37.55 6.79
CA GLU A 169 -31.58 -38.11 5.44
C GLU A 169 -31.81 -37.03 4.40
N ALA A 170 -32.73 -36.10 4.66
CA ALA A 170 -33.01 -34.99 3.75
C ALA A 170 -31.79 -34.08 3.55
N LEU A 171 -30.96 -33.90 4.59
CA LEU A 171 -29.69 -33.18 4.47
C LEU A 171 -28.66 -33.92 3.60
N ARG A 172 -28.59 -35.26 3.68
CA ARG A 172 -27.71 -36.07 2.80
C ARG A 172 -28.16 -36.03 1.35
N ALA A 173 -29.47 -36.02 1.10
CA ALA A 173 -30.06 -36.01 -0.22
C ALA A 173 -30.15 -34.61 -0.85
N ALA A 174 -29.97 -33.54 -0.06
CA ALA A 174 -30.10 -32.16 -0.50
C ALA A 174 -29.18 -31.84 -1.68
N ARG A 175 -29.77 -31.34 -2.76
CA ARG A 175 -29.02 -30.91 -3.97
C ARG A 175 -28.95 -29.40 -4.10
N THR A 176 -29.87 -28.69 -3.45
CA THR A 176 -29.91 -27.23 -3.48
C THR A 176 -29.36 -26.61 -2.20
N PRO A 177 -28.79 -25.39 -2.27
CA PRO A 177 -28.34 -24.68 -1.07
C PRO A 177 -29.47 -24.45 -0.06
N HIS A 178 -30.68 -24.21 -0.56
CA HIS A 178 -31.84 -23.93 0.28
C HIS A 178 -32.25 -25.16 1.09
N GLU A 179 -32.36 -26.33 0.47
CA GLU A 179 -32.66 -27.59 1.17
C GLU A 179 -31.58 -27.93 2.20
N LEU A 180 -30.30 -27.77 1.82
CA LEU A 180 -29.17 -28.05 2.70
C LEU A 180 -29.24 -27.18 3.97
N LEU A 181 -29.44 -25.87 3.81
CA LEU A 181 -29.55 -24.94 4.94
C LEU A 181 -30.79 -25.20 5.80
N ARG A 182 -31.94 -25.51 5.18
CA ARG A 182 -33.18 -25.82 5.90
C ARG A 182 -33.01 -27.01 6.84
N HIS A 183 -32.49 -28.13 6.34
CA HIS A 183 -32.30 -29.34 7.13
C HIS A 183 -31.14 -29.21 8.12
N ALA A 184 -30.05 -28.53 7.75
CA ALA A 184 -28.97 -28.19 8.67
C ALA A 184 -29.45 -27.34 9.86
N HIS A 185 -30.33 -26.37 9.63
CA HIS A 185 -30.90 -25.53 10.69
C HIS A 185 -31.85 -26.31 11.60
N ALA A 186 -32.65 -27.22 11.04
CA ALA A 186 -33.53 -28.08 11.83
C ALA A 186 -32.72 -28.97 12.80
N LEU A 187 -31.70 -29.67 12.31
CA LEU A 187 -30.82 -30.48 13.15
C LEU A 187 -30.05 -29.65 14.19
N LYS A 188 -29.59 -28.45 13.81
CA LYS A 188 -28.91 -27.53 14.73
C LYS A 188 -29.85 -27.04 15.85
N THR A 189 -31.14 -26.88 15.55
CA THR A 189 -32.15 -26.49 16.53
C THR A 189 -32.35 -27.60 17.56
N ILE A 190 -32.39 -28.86 17.14
CA ILE A 190 -32.45 -30.03 18.02
C ILE A 190 -31.25 -30.05 18.97
N GLU A 191 -30.02 -29.96 18.42
CA GLU A 191 -28.78 -29.90 19.22
C GLU A 191 -28.83 -28.77 20.26
N ARG A 192 -29.28 -27.57 19.86
CA ARG A 192 -29.36 -26.40 20.75
C ARG A 192 -30.39 -26.59 21.87
N LYS A 193 -31.51 -27.27 21.61
CA LYS A 193 -32.52 -27.56 22.64
C LYS A 193 -32.02 -28.59 23.65
N LEU A 194 -31.16 -29.51 23.24
CA LEU A 194 -30.53 -30.50 24.11
C LEU A 194 -29.36 -29.97 24.94
N ALA A 195 -28.68 -28.92 24.45
CA ALA A 195 -27.54 -28.31 25.13
C ALA A 195 -27.95 -27.25 26.18
N ARG A 196 -29.25 -26.94 26.30
CA ARG A 196 -29.81 -26.07 27.33
C ARG A 196 -30.37 -26.92 28.46
#